data_AF-A0A2V2MRP5-F1
#
_entry.id   AF-A0A2V2MRP5-F1
#
_cell.length_a   1.000
_cell.length_b   1.000
_cell.length_c   1.000
_cell.angle_alpha   90.00
_cell.angle_beta   90.00
_cell.angle_gamma   90.00
#
_symmetry.space_group_name_H-M   'P 1'
#
loop_
_entity.id
_entity.type
_entity.pdbx_description
1 polymer ?
#
loop_
_entity_poly.entity_id
_entity_poly.type
_entity_poly.pdbx_seq_one_letter_code
_entity_poly.pdbx_strand_id
1 'polypeptide(L)'
;MGSLFSIRENVEDFSDAFDLICGQLSKSLILAIFSDYERMLEKNQDDHLLILDCESLLTILGEDAKALELLSKIQNNPTFLLPKLRYAAHCGVIGDSSGMNEILQDLLKNPVTSHEKICAFIASARLGDRKSAYELWKELLKESGVQNCVMNADVLDDPDSYTCLSSLFLRERIEAINLLFKLDITENRDIELYFHTSSLHYQIGLLLNPILQAIMYDGEYSAFTGFVVARAVADGAQKTMSRLRDSVTTQDPRVFQELILNLEGIRRYRALYAIGEGLLTFFSSNKKSDRIYIETLIQETGGDIYQLFDMLNIFKNAGLETEVSPLLEILISDVPEIEQKVSDRKNLDSYLGPCPPLTL
;
A
#
# COMPACT_ATOMS: atom_id res chain seq x y z
N MET A 1 13.32 2.17 24.11
CA MET A 1 12.94 1.10 23.16
C MET A 1 13.05 1.67 21.76
N GLY A 2 13.55 0.89 20.81
CA GLY A 2 13.65 1.32 19.41
C GLY A 2 12.27 1.49 18.78
N SER A 3 12.19 2.28 17.72
CA SER A 3 11.02 2.37 16.85
C SER A 3 11.31 1.56 15.58
N LEU A 4 10.34 0.80 15.08
CA LEU A 4 10.48 0.09 13.79
C LEU A 4 10.90 1.05 12.66
N PHE A 5 10.37 2.28 12.71
CA PHE A 5 10.60 3.34 11.73
C PHE A 5 11.90 4.12 11.94
N SER A 6 12.70 3.77 12.94
CA SER A 6 14.05 4.33 13.13
C SER A 6 15.15 3.53 12.40
N ILE A 7 14.78 2.43 11.75
CA ILE A 7 15.65 1.51 11.02
C ILE A 7 15.41 1.71 9.53
N ARG A 8 16.49 1.91 8.76
CA ARG A 8 16.39 2.32 7.35
C ARG A 8 15.74 1.25 6.48
N GLU A 9 16.17 0.02 6.65
CA GLU A 9 15.71 -1.13 5.87
C GLU A 9 14.19 -1.30 6.03
N ASN A 10 13.69 -1.18 7.27
CA ASN A 10 12.25 -1.26 7.55
C ASN A 10 11.47 -0.10 6.93
N VAL A 11 12.06 1.10 6.90
CA VAL A 11 11.44 2.28 6.31
C VAL A 11 11.30 2.14 4.79
N GLU A 12 12.29 1.56 4.12
CA GLU A 12 12.24 1.29 2.68
C GLU A 12 11.08 0.34 2.33
N ASP A 13 10.80 -0.67 3.15
CA ASP A 13 9.67 -1.59 2.96
C ASP A 13 8.29 -0.93 3.17
N PHE A 14 8.22 0.13 3.98
CA PHE A 14 6.98 0.91 4.21
C PHE A 14 6.83 2.10 3.26
N SER A 15 7.80 2.35 2.39
CA SER A 15 7.76 3.49 1.48
C SER A 15 6.53 3.42 0.57
N ASP A 16 5.93 4.58 0.25
CA ASP A 16 4.70 4.71 -0.54
C ASP A 16 3.41 4.22 0.17
N ALA A 17 3.51 3.38 1.21
CA ALA A 17 2.36 2.81 1.90
C ALA A 17 1.58 3.85 2.73
N PHE A 18 2.22 4.93 3.18
CA PHE A 18 1.55 5.95 4.01
C PHE A 18 0.41 6.65 3.30
N ASP A 19 0.46 6.74 1.97
CA ASP A 19 -0.62 7.27 1.14
C ASP A 19 -1.95 6.53 1.31
N LEU A 20 -1.90 5.31 1.87
CA LEU A 20 -3.08 4.48 2.11
C LEU A 20 -3.62 4.60 3.54
N ILE A 21 -2.98 5.26 4.50
CA ILE A 21 -3.44 5.28 5.92
C ILE A 21 -4.88 5.80 6.08
N CYS A 22 -5.36 6.71 5.22
CA CYS A 22 -6.76 7.17 5.19
C CYS A 22 -7.32 7.57 6.58
N GLY A 23 -6.53 8.27 7.40
CA GLY A 23 -6.93 8.75 8.73
C GLY A 23 -7.17 7.66 9.78
N GLN A 24 -6.67 6.43 9.58
CA GLN A 24 -6.83 5.34 10.55
C GLN A 24 -5.85 5.42 11.75
N LEU A 25 -4.83 6.27 11.69
CA LEU A 25 -3.84 6.44 12.75
C LEU A 25 -4.08 7.70 13.59
N SER A 26 -3.70 7.64 14.86
CA SER A 26 -3.73 8.80 15.75
C SER A 26 -2.68 9.83 15.34
N LYS A 27 -2.99 11.12 15.53
CA LYS A 27 -2.07 12.23 15.25
C LYS A 27 -0.73 12.07 15.97
N SER A 28 -0.75 11.59 17.21
CA SER A 28 0.47 11.37 18.01
C SER A 28 1.38 10.29 17.42
N LEU A 29 0.80 9.21 16.89
CA LEU A 29 1.59 8.13 16.27
C LEU A 29 2.19 8.62 14.94
N ILE A 30 1.42 9.32 14.11
CA ILE A 30 1.92 9.89 12.85
C ILE A 30 3.09 10.86 13.12
N LEU A 31 2.98 11.73 14.14
CA LEU A 31 4.07 12.62 14.53
C LEU A 31 5.30 11.87 15.02
N ALA A 32 5.13 10.76 15.76
CA ALA A 32 6.26 9.96 16.21
C ALA A 32 7.02 9.32 15.03
N ILE A 33 6.30 8.74 14.06
CA ILE A 33 6.86 8.17 12.83
C ILE A 33 7.57 9.28 12.02
N PHE A 34 6.91 10.42 11.84
CA PHE A 34 7.48 11.57 11.14
C PHE A 34 8.80 12.02 11.78
N SER A 35 8.87 12.10 13.11
CA SER A 35 10.10 12.44 13.82
C SER A 35 11.21 11.38 13.72
N ASP A 36 10.89 10.09 13.48
CA ASP A 36 11.88 9.08 13.12
C ASP A 36 12.44 9.33 11.71
N TYR A 37 11.55 9.58 10.74
CA TYR A 37 11.94 9.85 9.34
C TYR A 37 12.72 11.16 9.21
N GLU A 38 12.35 12.23 9.91
CA GLU A 38 13.10 13.50 9.91
C GLU A 38 14.55 13.29 10.37
N ARG A 39 14.76 12.54 11.46
CA ARG A 39 16.10 12.21 11.97
C ARG A 39 16.91 11.37 10.98
N MET A 40 16.24 10.52 10.18
CA MET A 40 16.89 9.77 9.11
C MET A 40 17.25 10.68 7.92
N LEU A 41 16.36 11.59 7.56
CA LEU A 41 16.55 12.55 6.48
C LEU A 41 17.69 13.54 6.79
N GLU A 42 17.86 13.95 8.05
CA GLU A 42 19.02 14.76 8.49
C GLU A 42 20.37 14.12 8.11
N LYS A 43 20.43 12.79 8.13
CA LYS A 43 21.61 11.99 7.77
C LYS A 43 21.69 11.63 6.29
N ASN A 44 20.56 11.66 5.57
CA ASN A 44 20.43 11.23 4.19
C ASN A 44 19.62 12.27 3.37
N GLN A 45 20.15 13.49 3.27
CA GLN A 45 19.37 14.65 2.77
C GLN A 45 18.91 14.51 1.31
N ASP A 46 19.56 13.66 0.53
CA ASP A 46 19.27 13.40 -0.89
C ASP A 46 18.34 12.18 -1.10
N ASP A 47 17.82 11.58 -0.02
CA ASP A 47 16.92 10.43 -0.13
C ASP A 47 15.51 10.89 -0.51
N HIS A 48 15.22 10.82 -1.82
CA HIS A 48 13.95 11.26 -2.37
C HIS A 48 12.75 10.45 -1.87
N LEU A 49 12.94 9.16 -1.55
CA LEU A 49 11.85 8.31 -1.05
C LEU A 49 11.46 8.73 0.37
N LEU A 50 12.46 8.94 1.24
CA LEU A 50 12.22 9.48 2.59
C LEU A 50 11.52 10.85 2.55
N ILE A 51 11.87 11.69 1.57
CA ILE A 51 11.20 12.98 1.38
C ILE A 51 9.72 12.79 1.02
N LEU A 52 9.40 11.86 0.10
CA LEU A 52 8.02 11.59 -0.29
C LEU A 52 7.19 10.96 0.85
N ASP A 53 7.80 10.09 1.65
CA ASP A 53 7.14 9.51 2.82
C ASP A 53 6.86 10.57 3.89
N CYS A 54 7.84 11.42 4.18
CA CYS A 54 7.66 12.59 5.05
C CYS A 54 6.56 13.53 4.55
N GLU A 55 6.53 13.81 3.25
CA GLU A 55 5.46 14.59 2.64
C GLU A 55 4.10 13.92 2.84
N SER A 56 3.99 12.61 2.60
CA SER A 56 2.74 11.86 2.77
C SER A 56 2.24 11.92 4.22
N LEU A 57 3.14 11.82 5.20
CA LEU A 57 2.81 11.99 6.62
C LEU A 57 2.31 13.41 6.93
N LEU A 58 2.96 14.45 6.38
CA LEU A 58 2.53 15.86 6.53
C LEU A 58 1.16 16.10 5.90
N THR A 59 0.88 15.47 4.76
CA THR A 59 -0.41 15.50 4.08
C THR A 59 -1.52 14.93 4.96
N ILE A 60 -1.28 13.80 5.63
CA ILE A 60 -2.23 13.23 6.59
C ILE A 60 -2.45 14.16 7.79
N LEU A 61 -1.42 14.90 8.21
CA LEU A 61 -1.50 15.88 9.29
C LEU A 61 -2.18 17.21 8.90
N GLY A 62 -2.43 17.43 7.60
CA GLY A 62 -2.97 18.70 7.07
C GLY A 62 -1.95 19.84 7.09
N GLU A 63 -0.66 19.53 6.96
CA GLU A 63 0.46 20.47 7.05
C GLU A 63 1.04 20.79 5.66
N ASP A 64 0.17 21.14 4.69
CA ASP A 64 0.54 21.36 3.28
C ASP A 64 1.67 22.38 3.06
N ALA A 65 1.75 23.42 3.90
CA ALA A 65 2.82 24.40 3.80
C ALA A 65 4.21 23.79 4.07
N LYS A 66 4.32 22.90 5.07
CA LYS A 66 5.56 22.17 5.37
C LYS A 66 5.85 21.12 4.29
N ALA A 67 4.81 20.48 3.76
CA ALA A 67 4.95 19.55 2.64
C ALA A 67 5.57 20.25 1.41
N LEU A 68 5.12 21.47 1.09
CA LEU A 68 5.71 22.30 0.03
C LEU A 68 7.18 22.64 0.28
N GLU A 69 7.52 23.07 1.50
CA GLU A 69 8.92 23.34 1.87
C GLU A 69 9.82 22.12 1.64
N LEU A 70 9.32 20.92 2.00
CA LEU A 70 10.04 19.69 1.83
C LEU A 70 10.19 19.30 0.34
N LEU A 71 9.09 19.30 -0.41
CA LEU A 71 9.09 18.97 -1.84
C LEU A 71 9.90 19.96 -2.68
N SER A 72 10.00 21.23 -2.25
CA SER A 72 10.78 22.26 -2.97
C SER A 72 12.24 21.86 -3.19
N LYS A 73 12.78 21.00 -2.32
CA LYS A 73 14.15 20.47 -2.37
C LYS A 73 14.38 19.53 -3.57
N ILE A 74 13.33 18.82 -4.01
CA ILE A 74 13.45 17.75 -5.01
C ILE A 74 12.59 17.97 -6.26
N GLN A 75 11.61 18.87 -6.24
CA GLN A 75 10.68 19.04 -7.36
C GLN A 75 11.33 19.45 -8.69
N ASN A 76 12.51 20.07 -8.65
CA ASN A 76 13.21 20.49 -9.85
C ASN A 76 14.12 19.38 -10.44
N ASN A 77 14.05 18.16 -9.90
CA ASN A 77 14.80 17.04 -10.44
C ASN A 77 14.26 16.67 -11.84
N PRO A 78 15.09 16.74 -12.90
CA PRO A 78 14.63 16.48 -14.27
C PRO A 78 14.25 15.02 -14.53
N THR A 79 14.78 14.09 -13.73
CA THR A 79 14.55 12.64 -13.91
C THR A 79 13.47 12.08 -12.99
N PHE A 80 12.94 12.89 -12.08
CA PHE A 80 11.99 12.46 -11.06
C PHE A 80 10.87 13.49 -10.91
N LEU A 81 9.76 13.28 -11.62
CA LEU A 81 8.74 14.30 -11.84
C LEU A 81 7.52 14.18 -10.92
N LEU A 82 7.35 13.05 -10.22
CA LEU A 82 6.27 12.84 -9.26
C LEU A 82 6.21 13.92 -8.16
N PRO A 83 7.34 14.40 -7.61
CA PRO A 83 7.32 15.52 -6.67
C PRO A 83 6.69 16.80 -7.25
N LYS A 84 6.78 17.08 -8.56
CA LYS A 84 6.11 18.22 -9.18
C LYS A 84 4.59 18.07 -9.16
N LEU A 85 4.08 16.87 -9.44
CA LEU A 85 2.65 16.58 -9.35
C LEU A 85 2.14 16.77 -7.92
N ARG A 86 2.88 16.28 -6.92
CA ARG A 86 2.52 16.44 -5.50
C ARG A 86 2.61 17.91 -5.07
N TYR A 87 3.66 18.62 -5.46
CA TYR A 87 3.81 20.05 -5.16
C TYR A 87 2.66 20.87 -5.74
N ALA A 88 2.29 20.63 -7.01
CA ALA A 88 1.15 21.30 -7.62
C ALA A 88 -0.17 21.01 -6.87
N ALA A 89 -0.36 19.78 -6.38
CA ALA A 89 -1.55 19.45 -5.58
C ALA A 89 -1.60 20.26 -4.29
N HIS A 90 -0.49 20.38 -3.56
CA HIS A 90 -0.42 21.20 -2.34
C HIS A 90 -0.63 22.69 -2.62
N CYS A 91 -0.07 23.23 -3.70
CA CYS A 91 -0.38 24.60 -4.15
C CYS A 91 -1.89 24.80 -4.30
N GLY A 92 -2.59 23.84 -4.93
CA GLY A 92 -4.05 23.86 -5.05
C GLY A 92 -4.77 23.87 -3.71
N VAL A 93 -4.34 23.03 -2.76
CA VAL A 93 -4.94 22.93 -1.41
C VAL A 93 -4.81 24.25 -0.63
N ILE A 94 -3.66 24.92 -0.71
CA ILE A 94 -3.45 26.21 -0.03
C ILE A 94 -4.03 27.42 -0.79
N GLY A 95 -4.68 27.19 -1.93
CA GLY A 95 -5.32 28.23 -2.74
C GLY A 95 -4.39 28.94 -3.75
N ASP A 96 -3.14 28.49 -3.91
CA ASP A 96 -2.22 28.99 -4.92
C ASP A 96 -2.50 28.35 -6.30
N SER A 97 -3.60 28.77 -6.91
CA SER A 97 -3.99 28.29 -8.24
C SER A 97 -3.00 28.69 -9.34
N SER A 98 -2.29 29.82 -9.17
CA SER A 98 -1.32 30.29 -10.15
C SER A 98 -0.08 29.39 -10.17
N GLY A 99 0.50 29.13 -8.99
CA GLY A 99 1.65 28.25 -8.85
C GLY A 99 1.32 26.81 -9.27
N MET A 100 0.14 26.30 -8.89
CA MET A 100 -0.34 25.01 -9.37
C MET A 100 -0.35 24.95 -10.91
N ASN A 101 -0.98 25.92 -11.57
CA ASN A 101 -1.09 25.93 -13.02
C ASN A 101 0.27 26.05 -13.71
N GLU A 102 1.17 26.89 -13.19
CA GLU A 102 2.53 27.04 -13.74
C GLU A 102 3.29 25.71 -13.73
N ILE A 103 3.23 24.98 -12.62
CA ILE A 103 3.92 23.69 -12.45
C ILE A 103 3.30 22.61 -13.36
N LEU A 104 1.97 22.54 -13.44
CA LEU A 104 1.31 21.58 -14.33
C LEU A 104 1.62 21.86 -15.80
N GLN A 105 1.67 23.13 -16.21
CA GLN A 105 2.06 23.52 -17.57
C GLN A 105 3.52 23.19 -17.88
N ASP A 106 4.40 23.27 -16.87
CA ASP A 106 5.81 22.87 -17.01
C ASP A 106 5.96 21.39 -17.38
N LEU A 107 5.14 20.52 -16.79
CA LEU A 107 5.12 19.08 -17.11
C LEU A 107 4.67 18.76 -18.54
N LEU A 108 4.03 19.70 -19.24
CA LEU A 108 3.58 19.52 -20.62
C LEU A 108 4.65 19.90 -21.66
N LYS A 109 5.79 20.45 -21.24
CA LYS A 109 6.84 20.91 -22.16
C LYS A 109 7.63 19.73 -22.73
N ASN A 110 7.24 19.26 -23.91
CA ASN A 110 7.94 18.25 -24.71
C ASN A 110 8.31 16.96 -23.93
N PRO A 111 7.33 16.23 -23.36
CA PRO A 111 7.62 14.98 -22.67
C PRO A 111 8.17 13.94 -23.67
N VAL A 112 9.33 13.36 -23.38
CA VAL A 112 10.04 12.42 -24.25
C VAL A 112 9.94 10.99 -23.74
N THR A 113 10.19 10.79 -22.44
CA THR A 113 10.19 9.45 -21.83
C THR A 113 8.77 9.01 -21.46
N SER A 114 8.56 7.69 -21.27
CA SER A 114 7.27 7.17 -20.80
C SER A 114 6.88 7.78 -19.45
N HIS A 115 7.84 7.91 -18.52
CA HIS A 115 7.59 8.54 -17.21
C HIS A 115 7.15 10.02 -17.35
N GLU A 116 7.83 10.79 -18.18
CA GLU A 116 7.46 12.18 -18.49
C GLU A 116 6.05 12.28 -19.09
N LYS A 117 5.72 11.40 -20.04
CA LYS A 117 4.41 11.37 -20.70
C LYS A 117 3.28 10.99 -19.75
N ILE A 118 3.52 10.08 -18.80
CA ILE A 118 2.52 9.73 -17.78
C ILE A 118 2.29 10.92 -16.83
N CYS A 119 3.36 11.59 -16.41
CA CYS A 119 3.23 12.81 -15.61
C CYS A 119 2.50 13.92 -16.37
N ALA A 120 2.79 14.08 -17.66
CA ALA A 120 2.11 15.03 -18.54
C ALA A 120 0.63 14.66 -18.73
N PHE A 121 0.29 13.38 -18.82
CA PHE A 121 -1.10 12.90 -18.88
C PHE A 121 -1.88 13.33 -17.65
N ILE A 122 -1.35 13.08 -16.44
CA ILE A 122 -1.97 13.50 -15.18
C ILE A 122 -2.11 15.03 -15.14
N ALA A 123 -1.05 15.76 -15.49
CA ALA A 123 -1.06 17.22 -15.49
C ALA A 123 -2.10 17.82 -16.45
N SER A 124 -2.15 17.30 -17.68
CA SER A 124 -3.11 17.72 -18.71
C SER A 124 -4.55 17.48 -18.25
N ALA A 125 -4.82 16.32 -17.65
CA ALA A 125 -6.12 15.98 -17.11
C ALA A 125 -6.54 16.88 -15.93
N ARG A 126 -5.60 17.23 -15.03
CA ARG A 126 -5.84 18.18 -13.92
C ARG A 126 -6.16 19.59 -14.43
N LEU A 127 -5.51 20.02 -15.52
CA LEU A 127 -5.79 21.28 -16.19
C LEU A 127 -7.11 21.28 -17.00
N GLY A 128 -7.77 20.12 -17.11
CA GLY A 128 -9.02 19.97 -17.84
C GLY A 128 -8.85 19.85 -19.36
N ASP A 129 -7.62 19.69 -19.86
CA ASP A 129 -7.36 19.48 -21.29
C ASP A 129 -7.52 18.00 -21.66
N ARG A 130 -8.77 17.60 -21.85
CA ARG A 130 -9.12 16.21 -22.21
C ARG A 130 -8.45 15.75 -23.51
N LYS A 131 -8.27 16.65 -24.48
CA LYS A 131 -7.74 16.27 -25.79
C LYS A 131 -6.26 15.90 -25.67
N SER A 132 -5.46 16.75 -25.04
CA SER A 132 -4.04 16.50 -24.85
C SER A 132 -3.80 15.27 -23.96
N ALA A 133 -4.59 15.09 -22.90
CA ALA A 133 -4.53 13.89 -22.06
C ALA A 133 -4.77 12.60 -22.89
N TYR A 134 -5.76 12.59 -23.77
CA TYR A 134 -6.04 11.44 -24.63
C TYR A 134 -4.94 11.17 -25.66
N GLU A 135 -4.38 12.21 -26.27
CA GLU A 135 -3.26 12.09 -27.22
C GLU A 135 -2.01 11.52 -26.53
N LEU A 136 -1.67 12.01 -25.34
CA LEU A 136 -0.57 11.49 -24.52
C LEU A 136 -0.78 10.02 -24.14
N TRP A 137 -1.99 9.64 -23.72
CA TRP A 137 -2.29 8.24 -23.39
C TRP A 137 -2.13 7.32 -24.59
N LYS A 138 -2.62 7.72 -25.77
CA LYS A 138 -2.45 6.93 -27.00
C LYS A 138 -0.99 6.74 -27.39
N GLU A 139 -0.18 7.78 -27.22
CA GLU A 139 1.25 7.72 -27.48
C GLU A 139 1.95 6.75 -26.52
N LEU A 140 1.63 6.82 -25.23
CA LEU A 140 2.14 5.90 -24.21
C LEU A 140 1.87 4.44 -24.57
N LEU A 141 0.61 4.10 -24.88
CA LEU A 141 0.24 2.73 -25.28
C LEU A 141 1.03 2.26 -26.51
N LYS A 142 1.29 3.18 -27.46
CA LYS A 142 2.05 2.89 -28.68
C LYS A 142 3.49 2.52 -28.39
N GLU A 143 4.15 3.35 -27.58
CA GLU A 143 5.57 3.20 -27.29
C GLU A 143 5.85 2.02 -26.37
N SER A 144 4.95 1.77 -25.41
CA SER A 144 5.00 0.60 -24.55
C SER A 144 4.61 -0.70 -25.28
N GLY A 145 4.07 -0.63 -26.50
CA GLY A 145 3.69 -1.82 -27.27
C GLY A 145 2.44 -2.54 -26.75
N VAL A 146 1.67 -1.91 -25.87
CA VAL A 146 0.49 -2.49 -25.19
C VAL A 146 -0.83 -2.04 -25.83
N GLN A 147 -0.78 -1.63 -27.10
CA GLN A 147 -1.96 -1.23 -27.85
C GLN A 147 -2.88 -2.43 -28.10
N ASN A 148 -4.17 -2.25 -27.81
CA ASN A 148 -5.19 -3.29 -28.02
C ASN A 148 -4.96 -4.58 -27.23
N CYS A 149 -4.23 -4.52 -26.12
CA CYS A 149 -4.15 -5.63 -25.18
C CYS A 149 -5.54 -5.97 -24.62
N VAL A 150 -5.77 -7.26 -24.43
CA VAL A 150 -6.99 -7.80 -23.84
C VAL A 150 -6.60 -8.72 -22.69
N MET A 151 -7.48 -8.86 -21.69
CA MET A 151 -7.20 -9.68 -20.53
C MET A 151 -7.07 -11.17 -20.93
N ASN A 152 -5.87 -11.72 -20.78
CA ASN A 152 -5.54 -13.12 -21.10
C ASN A 152 -4.62 -13.71 -20.02
N ALA A 153 -4.21 -14.96 -20.18
CA ALA A 153 -3.35 -15.63 -19.20
C ALA A 153 -2.00 -14.90 -19.01
N ASP A 154 -1.39 -14.41 -20.09
CA ASP A 154 -0.09 -13.73 -20.02
C ASP A 154 -0.19 -12.43 -19.20
N VAL A 155 -1.28 -11.67 -19.35
CA VAL A 155 -1.53 -10.46 -18.54
C VAL A 155 -1.75 -10.81 -17.08
N LEU A 156 -2.43 -11.92 -16.79
CA LEU A 156 -2.69 -12.35 -15.41
C LEU A 156 -1.41 -12.79 -14.71
N ASP A 157 -0.53 -13.52 -15.43
CA ASP A 157 0.72 -14.06 -14.92
C ASP A 157 1.81 -12.98 -14.75
N ASP A 158 1.85 -11.98 -15.64
CA ASP A 158 2.84 -10.89 -15.60
C ASP A 158 2.22 -9.52 -15.94
N PRO A 159 1.40 -8.93 -15.05
CA PRO A 159 0.73 -7.66 -15.31
C PRO A 159 1.70 -6.48 -15.51
N ASP A 160 2.90 -6.56 -14.95
CA ASP A 160 3.92 -5.50 -14.99
C ASP A 160 4.40 -5.22 -16.43
N SER A 161 4.39 -6.25 -17.30
CA SER A 161 4.74 -6.13 -18.72
C SER A 161 3.66 -5.46 -19.58
N TYR A 162 2.43 -5.28 -19.05
CA TYR A 162 1.29 -4.77 -19.82
C TYR A 162 0.74 -3.43 -19.32
N THR A 163 1.38 -2.83 -18.31
CA THR A 163 0.98 -1.56 -17.71
C THR A 163 1.85 -0.40 -18.21
N CYS A 164 1.24 0.76 -18.41
CA CYS A 164 1.96 2.02 -18.55
C CYS A 164 2.25 2.69 -17.20
N LEU A 165 1.64 2.24 -16.10
CA LEU A 165 1.65 2.93 -14.81
C LEU A 165 2.67 2.37 -13.80
N SER A 166 3.52 1.42 -14.18
CA SER A 166 4.50 0.77 -13.30
C SER A 166 5.52 1.73 -12.68
N SER A 167 5.85 2.83 -13.37
CA SER A 167 6.78 3.85 -12.87
C SER A 167 6.19 4.82 -11.84
N LEU A 168 4.88 4.71 -11.54
CA LEU A 168 4.20 5.58 -10.58
C LEU A 168 4.12 4.95 -9.19
N PHE A 169 4.27 5.81 -8.17
CA PHE A 169 3.85 5.54 -6.80
C PHE A 169 2.34 5.39 -6.67
N LEU A 170 1.89 4.78 -5.57
CA LEU A 170 0.50 4.39 -5.32
C LEU A 170 -0.46 5.57 -5.48
N ARG A 171 -0.15 6.72 -4.88
CA ARG A 171 -0.98 7.93 -4.97
C ARG A 171 -1.24 8.33 -6.44
N GLU A 172 -0.17 8.46 -7.22
CA GLU A 172 -0.26 8.87 -8.62
C GLU A 172 -0.87 7.78 -9.51
N ARG A 173 -0.64 6.49 -9.19
CA ARG A 173 -1.26 5.35 -9.88
C ARG A 173 -2.78 5.34 -9.70
N ILE A 174 -3.25 5.50 -8.45
CA ILE A 174 -4.68 5.61 -8.12
C ILE A 174 -5.30 6.80 -8.87
N GLU A 175 -4.61 7.93 -8.89
CA GLU A 175 -5.07 9.11 -9.62
C GLU A 175 -5.17 8.85 -11.13
N ALA A 176 -4.13 8.30 -11.75
CA ALA A 176 -4.11 8.00 -13.18
C ALA A 176 -5.29 7.09 -13.57
N ILE A 177 -5.55 6.04 -12.79
CA ILE A 177 -6.70 5.15 -13.00
C ILE A 177 -8.02 5.93 -12.92
N ASN A 178 -8.21 6.73 -11.87
CA ASN A 178 -9.42 7.56 -11.73
C ASN A 178 -9.59 8.53 -12.91
N LEU A 179 -8.49 9.07 -13.44
CA LEU A 179 -8.52 9.95 -14.62
C LEU A 179 -8.93 9.21 -15.89
N LEU A 180 -8.48 7.96 -16.09
CA LEU A 180 -8.93 7.13 -17.22
C LEU A 180 -10.46 6.94 -17.19
N PHE A 181 -11.03 6.65 -16.02
CA PHE A 181 -12.49 6.56 -15.85
C PHE A 181 -13.18 7.92 -16.04
N LYS A 182 -12.67 8.98 -15.41
CA LYS A 182 -13.25 10.33 -15.49
C LYS A 182 -13.28 10.88 -16.92
N LEU A 183 -12.26 10.59 -17.71
CA LEU A 183 -12.12 11.05 -19.09
C LEU A 183 -12.73 10.07 -20.11
N ASP A 184 -13.30 8.97 -19.65
CA ASP A 184 -13.85 7.88 -20.48
C ASP A 184 -12.84 7.35 -21.51
N ILE A 185 -11.59 7.18 -21.07
CA ILE A 185 -10.53 6.54 -21.83
C ILE A 185 -10.65 5.04 -21.55
N THR A 186 -10.81 4.23 -22.59
CA THR A 186 -11.09 2.79 -22.43
C THR A 186 -9.89 1.92 -22.80
N GLU A 187 -9.01 2.45 -23.62
CA GLU A 187 -7.82 1.78 -24.11
C GLU A 187 -6.89 1.42 -22.95
N ASN A 188 -6.64 0.11 -22.77
CA ASN A 188 -5.84 -0.51 -21.69
C ASN A 188 -6.34 -0.30 -20.25
N ARG A 189 -7.42 0.46 -20.02
CA ARG A 189 -7.89 0.85 -18.68
C ARG A 189 -8.09 -0.32 -17.73
N ASP A 190 -8.71 -1.40 -18.20
CA ASP A 190 -9.02 -2.58 -17.40
C ASP A 190 -7.74 -3.35 -16.97
N ILE A 191 -6.69 -3.33 -17.81
CA ILE A 191 -5.37 -3.91 -17.50
C ILE A 191 -4.66 -3.06 -16.45
N GLU A 192 -4.69 -1.72 -16.59
CA GLU A 192 -4.11 -0.82 -15.58
C GLU A 192 -4.77 -0.98 -14.21
N LEU A 193 -6.09 -1.16 -14.20
CA LEU A 193 -6.84 -1.43 -12.98
C LEU A 193 -6.42 -2.78 -12.35
N TYR A 194 -6.33 -3.83 -13.16
CA TYR A 194 -5.87 -5.15 -12.69
C TYR A 194 -4.45 -5.07 -12.12
N PHE A 195 -3.49 -4.52 -12.87
CA PHE A 195 -2.11 -4.32 -12.43
C PHE A 195 -2.05 -3.60 -11.08
N HIS A 196 -2.76 -2.47 -10.93
CA HIS A 196 -2.78 -1.75 -9.67
C HIS A 196 -3.30 -2.61 -8.52
N THR A 197 -4.38 -3.35 -8.73
CA THR A 197 -4.99 -4.15 -7.65
C THR A 197 -4.16 -5.35 -7.25
N SER A 198 -3.51 -6.01 -8.22
CA SER A 198 -2.56 -7.10 -7.97
C SER A 198 -1.32 -6.58 -7.24
N SER A 199 -0.72 -5.49 -7.73
CA SER A 199 0.45 -4.85 -7.13
C SER A 199 0.17 -4.36 -5.70
N LEU A 200 -0.99 -3.75 -5.46
CA LEU A 200 -1.40 -3.29 -4.14
C LEU A 200 -1.57 -4.47 -3.17
N HIS A 201 -2.21 -5.56 -3.59
CA HIS A 201 -2.32 -6.77 -2.76
C HIS A 201 -0.95 -7.32 -2.38
N TYR A 202 -0.04 -7.44 -3.34
CA TYR A 202 1.34 -7.88 -3.08
C TYR A 202 2.06 -6.98 -2.08
N GLN A 203 2.02 -5.66 -2.26
CA GLN A 203 2.65 -4.68 -1.37
C GLN A 203 2.11 -4.76 0.06
N ILE A 204 0.79 -4.89 0.23
CA ILE A 204 0.19 -5.05 1.56
C ILE A 204 0.72 -6.28 2.27
N GLY A 205 0.95 -7.39 1.56
CA GLY A 205 1.53 -8.59 2.16
C GLY A 205 3.01 -8.45 2.54
N LEU A 206 3.79 -7.67 1.77
CA LEU A 206 5.22 -7.46 2.03
C LEU A 206 5.50 -6.76 3.36
N LEU A 207 4.57 -5.91 3.82
CA LEU A 207 4.70 -5.19 5.10
C LEU A 207 4.86 -6.11 6.31
N LEU A 208 4.50 -7.40 6.19
CA LEU A 208 4.71 -8.36 7.26
C LEU A 208 6.21 -8.63 7.51
N ASN A 209 7.06 -8.61 6.48
CA ASN A 209 8.49 -8.92 6.59
C ASN A 209 9.24 -8.03 7.61
N PRO A 210 9.23 -6.68 7.49
CA PRO A 210 9.90 -5.81 8.45
C PRO A 210 9.33 -5.94 9.88
N ILE A 211 8.04 -6.28 10.01
CA ILE A 211 7.40 -6.51 11.32
C ILE A 211 7.95 -7.77 11.98
N LEU A 212 8.08 -8.87 11.23
CA LEU A 212 8.61 -10.13 11.74
C LEU A 212 10.10 -10.01 12.12
N GLN A 213 10.87 -9.30 11.30
CA GLN A 213 12.26 -8.96 11.63
C GLN A 213 12.32 -8.15 12.95
N ALA A 214 11.43 -7.19 13.15
CA ALA A 214 11.38 -6.43 14.40
C ALA A 214 11.04 -7.30 15.62
N ILE A 215 10.20 -8.33 15.48
CA ILE A 215 9.95 -9.30 16.59
C ILE A 215 11.25 -10.01 16.97
N MET A 216 12.00 -10.48 15.97
CA MET A 216 13.21 -11.29 16.18
C MET A 216 14.38 -10.48 16.74
N TYR A 217 14.52 -9.21 16.35
CA TYR A 217 15.75 -8.44 16.58
C TYR A 217 15.57 -7.17 17.44
N ASP A 218 14.41 -6.51 17.36
CA ASP A 218 14.19 -5.19 18.00
C ASP A 218 13.26 -5.24 19.21
N GLY A 219 12.46 -6.31 19.33
CA GLY A 219 11.53 -6.58 20.40
C GLY A 219 10.07 -6.23 20.10
N GLU A 220 9.17 -6.75 20.94
CA GLU A 220 7.72 -6.74 20.76
C GLU A 220 7.11 -5.34 20.55
N TYR A 221 7.67 -4.30 21.18
CA TYR A 221 7.15 -2.93 21.06
C TYR A 221 7.33 -2.34 19.64
N SER A 222 8.48 -2.60 19.00
CA SER A 222 8.74 -2.16 17.63
C SER A 222 7.77 -2.85 16.68
N ALA A 223 7.61 -4.16 16.82
CA ALA A 223 6.68 -4.96 16.04
C ALA A 223 5.21 -4.53 16.24
N PHE A 224 4.82 -4.21 17.47
CA PHE A 224 3.47 -3.72 17.78
C PHE A 224 3.13 -2.47 16.98
N THR A 225 4.03 -1.49 16.95
CA THR A 225 3.85 -0.26 16.17
C THR A 225 3.71 -0.59 14.68
N GLY A 226 4.54 -1.50 14.17
CA GLY A 226 4.44 -2.01 12.80
C GLY A 226 3.08 -2.62 12.47
N PHE A 227 2.53 -3.48 13.34
CA PHE A 227 1.21 -4.08 13.15
C PHE A 227 0.09 -3.04 13.09
N VAL A 228 0.12 -2.04 13.97
CA VAL A 228 -0.86 -0.94 13.98
C VAL A 228 -0.83 -0.17 12.65
N VAL A 229 0.37 0.16 12.16
CA VAL A 229 0.54 0.89 10.90
C VAL A 229 0.14 0.03 9.70
N ALA A 230 0.60 -1.22 9.61
CA ALA A 230 0.27 -2.13 8.51
C ALA A 230 -1.25 -2.42 8.45
N ARG A 231 -1.92 -2.56 9.60
CA ARG A 231 -3.39 -2.64 9.66
C ARG A 231 -4.05 -1.40 9.08
N ALA A 232 -3.59 -0.21 9.46
CA ALA A 232 -4.13 1.05 8.95
C ALA A 232 -3.96 1.19 7.43
N VAL A 233 -2.79 0.83 6.90
CA VAL A 233 -2.51 0.80 5.46
C VAL A 233 -3.45 -0.20 4.77
N ALA A 234 -3.56 -1.44 5.27
CA ALA A 234 -4.43 -2.46 4.70
C ALA A 234 -5.92 -2.05 4.71
N ASP A 235 -6.37 -1.36 5.77
CA ASP A 235 -7.72 -0.82 5.85
C ASP A 235 -8.00 0.24 4.77
N GLY A 236 -7.09 1.18 4.57
CA GLY A 236 -7.27 2.21 3.54
C GLY A 236 -7.05 1.69 2.12
N ALA A 237 -6.20 0.68 1.91
CA ALA A 237 -6.12 -0.07 0.67
C ALA A 237 -7.47 -0.73 0.35
N GLN A 238 -8.07 -1.42 1.31
CA GLN A 238 -9.38 -2.04 1.14
C GLN A 238 -10.48 -1.02 0.82
N LYS A 239 -10.50 0.14 1.51
CA LYS A 239 -11.46 1.22 1.23
C LYS A 239 -11.27 1.79 -0.17
N THR A 240 -10.02 2.02 -0.58
CA THR A 240 -9.68 2.56 -1.90
C THR A 240 -10.10 1.61 -3.00
N MET A 241 -9.77 0.33 -2.89
CA MET A 241 -10.17 -0.69 -3.86
C MET A 241 -11.69 -0.93 -3.88
N SER A 242 -12.36 -0.88 -2.73
CA SER A 242 -13.82 -0.99 -2.68
C SER A 242 -14.48 0.17 -3.41
N ARG A 243 -13.97 1.40 -3.23
CA ARG A 243 -14.43 2.57 -3.97
C ARG A 243 -14.19 2.43 -5.47
N LEU A 244 -13.02 1.94 -5.88
CA LEU A 244 -12.74 1.65 -7.29
C LEU A 244 -13.76 0.64 -7.81
N ARG A 245 -13.89 -0.54 -7.20
CA ARG A 245 -14.88 -1.57 -7.59
C ARG A 245 -16.29 -1.01 -7.74
N ASP A 246 -16.73 -0.16 -6.82
CA ASP A 246 -18.09 0.38 -6.79
C ASP A 246 -18.32 1.54 -7.78
N SER A 247 -17.25 2.15 -8.30
CA SER A 247 -17.35 3.31 -9.22
C SER A 247 -16.95 3.00 -10.66
N VAL A 248 -16.21 1.92 -10.88
CA VAL A 248 -15.68 1.56 -12.19
C VAL A 248 -16.63 0.67 -12.98
N THR A 249 -16.72 0.92 -14.28
CA THR A 249 -17.34 -0.01 -15.23
C THR A 249 -16.24 -0.73 -15.99
N THR A 250 -16.07 -2.02 -15.70
CA THR A 250 -15.13 -2.89 -16.41
C THR A 250 -15.79 -3.41 -17.67
N GLN A 251 -15.03 -3.50 -18.76
CA GLN A 251 -15.48 -4.13 -20.00
C GLN A 251 -15.28 -5.64 -19.95
N ASP A 252 -14.27 -6.11 -19.20
CA ASP A 252 -13.99 -7.53 -19.00
C ASP A 252 -14.49 -8.02 -17.62
N PRO A 253 -15.40 -9.02 -17.56
CA PRO A 253 -15.84 -9.63 -16.31
C PRO A 253 -14.71 -10.26 -15.49
N ARG A 254 -13.62 -10.69 -16.13
CA ARG A 254 -12.45 -11.27 -15.44
C ARG A 254 -11.77 -10.24 -14.54
N VAL A 255 -11.66 -9.00 -14.99
CA VAL A 255 -11.08 -7.91 -14.17
C VAL A 255 -11.91 -7.71 -12.91
N PHE A 256 -13.25 -7.75 -13.04
CA PHE A 256 -14.14 -7.63 -11.89
C PHE A 256 -13.98 -8.80 -10.91
N GLN A 257 -13.78 -10.02 -11.41
CA GLN A 257 -13.47 -11.18 -10.57
C GLN A 257 -12.13 -11.00 -9.84
N GLU A 258 -11.07 -10.58 -10.53
CA GLU A 258 -9.75 -10.35 -9.93
C GLU A 258 -9.78 -9.23 -8.88
N LEU A 259 -10.57 -8.17 -9.10
CA LEU A 259 -10.81 -7.14 -8.09
C LEU A 259 -11.39 -7.72 -6.80
N ILE A 260 -12.36 -8.63 -6.90
CA ILE A 260 -12.97 -9.29 -5.75
C ILE A 260 -11.96 -10.18 -5.03
N LEU A 261 -11.17 -10.96 -5.77
CA LEU A 261 -10.16 -11.87 -5.20
C LEU A 261 -9.08 -11.08 -4.46
N ASN A 262 -8.51 -10.04 -5.08
CA ASN A 262 -7.50 -9.19 -4.45
C ASN A 262 -8.07 -8.37 -3.27
N LEU A 263 -9.33 -7.95 -3.32
CA LEU A 263 -10.04 -7.36 -2.17
C LEU A 263 -10.12 -8.32 -0.99
N GLU A 264 -10.39 -9.60 -1.24
CA GLU A 264 -10.43 -10.63 -0.20
C GLU A 264 -9.03 -10.93 0.35
N GLY A 265 -8.00 -10.96 -0.52
CA GLY A 265 -6.60 -11.05 -0.12
C GLY A 265 -6.18 -9.93 0.83
N ILE A 266 -6.47 -8.67 0.47
CA ILE A 266 -6.20 -7.50 1.33
C ILE A 266 -7.00 -7.55 2.63
N ARG A 267 -8.28 -7.98 2.58
CA ARG A 267 -9.09 -8.19 3.79
C ARG A 267 -8.43 -9.20 4.75
N ARG A 268 -7.87 -10.28 4.22
CA ARG A 268 -7.15 -11.30 5.01
C ARG A 268 -5.88 -10.72 5.63
N TYR A 269 -5.06 -9.98 4.90
CA TYR A 269 -3.88 -9.31 5.48
C TYR A 269 -4.26 -8.32 6.56
N ARG A 270 -5.31 -7.51 6.35
CA ARG A 270 -5.82 -6.62 7.39
C ARG A 270 -6.18 -7.39 8.68
N ALA A 271 -6.94 -8.47 8.55
CA ALA A 271 -7.31 -9.30 9.70
C ALA A 271 -6.08 -9.91 10.37
N LEU A 272 -5.09 -10.36 9.58
CA LEU A 272 -3.82 -10.89 10.06
C LEU A 272 -3.05 -9.84 10.88
N TYR A 273 -2.96 -8.60 10.42
CA TYR A 273 -2.32 -7.51 11.15
C TYR A 273 -3.06 -7.17 12.45
N ALA A 274 -4.39 -7.18 12.43
CA ALA A 274 -5.21 -6.97 13.62
C ALA A 274 -5.03 -8.10 14.66
N ILE A 275 -4.90 -9.35 14.21
CA ILE A 275 -4.57 -10.49 15.08
C ILE A 275 -3.20 -10.28 15.71
N GLY A 276 -2.17 -9.91 14.93
CA GLY A 276 -0.82 -9.64 15.44
C GLY A 276 -0.81 -8.55 16.52
N GLU A 277 -1.49 -7.43 16.27
CA GLU A 277 -1.69 -6.34 17.25
C GLU A 277 -2.38 -6.85 18.52
N GLY A 278 -3.45 -7.62 18.39
CA GLY A 278 -4.22 -8.16 19.51
C GLY A 278 -3.47 -9.18 20.35
N LEU A 279 -2.62 -10.01 19.73
CA LEU A 279 -1.74 -10.96 20.42
C LEU A 279 -0.65 -10.25 21.22
N LEU A 280 0.06 -9.28 20.64
CA LEU A 280 1.08 -8.51 21.36
C LEU A 280 0.47 -7.67 22.51
N THR A 281 -0.73 -7.14 22.31
CA THR A 281 -1.50 -6.50 23.40
C THR A 281 -1.84 -7.49 24.51
N PHE A 282 -2.15 -8.72 24.16
CA PHE A 282 -2.47 -9.75 25.14
C PHE A 282 -1.23 -10.23 25.90
N PHE A 283 -0.10 -10.45 25.24
CA PHE A 283 1.15 -10.88 25.91
C PHE A 283 1.68 -9.83 26.89
N SER A 284 1.44 -8.55 26.61
CA SER A 284 1.73 -7.46 27.55
C SER A 284 0.70 -7.33 28.69
N SER A 285 -0.41 -8.07 28.63
CA SER A 285 -1.42 -8.12 29.68
C SER A 285 -1.20 -9.35 30.56
N ASN A 286 -1.24 -9.22 31.89
CA ASN A 286 -1.15 -10.36 32.82
C ASN A 286 -2.43 -11.25 32.81
N LYS A 287 -3.14 -11.33 31.69
CA LYS A 287 -4.36 -12.12 31.51
C LYS A 287 -4.00 -13.57 31.20
N LYS A 288 -4.92 -14.47 31.52
CA LYS A 288 -4.73 -15.91 31.30
C LYS A 288 -5.19 -16.29 29.90
N SER A 289 -4.44 -17.15 29.22
CA SER A 289 -4.84 -17.72 27.93
C SER A 289 -6.03 -18.64 28.14
N ASP A 290 -7.15 -18.32 27.49
CA ASP A 290 -8.35 -19.14 27.50
C ASP A 290 -9.12 -19.04 26.17
N ARG A 291 -10.14 -19.88 26.05
CA ARG A 291 -10.98 -19.95 24.85
C ARG A 291 -11.78 -18.67 24.61
N ILE A 292 -12.17 -17.97 25.68
CA ILE A 292 -12.94 -16.72 25.57
C ILE A 292 -12.10 -15.65 24.89
N TYR A 293 -10.80 -15.56 25.24
CA TYR A 293 -9.88 -14.65 24.57
C TYR A 293 -9.77 -14.96 23.07
N ILE A 294 -9.61 -16.23 22.69
CA ILE A 294 -9.51 -16.66 21.28
C ILE A 294 -10.77 -16.26 20.50
N GLU A 295 -11.95 -16.56 21.04
CA GLU A 295 -13.23 -16.22 20.42
C GLU A 295 -13.39 -14.69 20.27
N THR A 296 -13.01 -13.93 21.30
CA THR A 296 -13.05 -12.46 21.28
C THR A 296 -12.09 -11.90 20.23
N LEU A 297 -10.85 -12.39 20.17
CA LEU A 297 -9.85 -11.93 19.23
C LEU A 297 -10.29 -12.16 17.78
N ILE A 298 -10.84 -13.34 17.47
CA ILE A 298 -11.37 -13.64 16.14
C ILE A 298 -12.53 -12.69 15.78
N GLN A 299 -13.45 -12.48 16.73
CA GLN A 299 -14.61 -11.62 16.52
C GLN A 299 -14.22 -10.15 16.29
N GLU A 300 -13.30 -9.61 17.09
CA GLU A 300 -12.89 -8.21 17.03
C GLU A 300 -12.02 -7.89 15.80
N THR A 301 -11.21 -8.86 15.34
CA THR A 301 -10.31 -8.68 14.19
C THR A 301 -10.98 -8.97 12.85
N GLY A 302 -12.11 -9.67 12.85
CA GLY A 302 -12.77 -10.16 11.64
C GLY A 302 -11.95 -11.22 10.88
N GLY A 303 -10.97 -11.81 11.55
CA GLY A 303 -10.20 -12.95 11.07
C GLY A 303 -10.94 -14.26 11.31
N ASP A 304 -10.22 -15.36 11.19
CA ASP A 304 -10.71 -16.70 11.50
C ASP A 304 -9.66 -17.50 12.27
N ILE A 305 -10.08 -18.67 12.74
CA ILE A 305 -9.25 -19.55 13.57
C ILE A 305 -7.97 -20.02 12.87
N TYR A 306 -8.00 -20.15 11.54
CA TYR A 306 -6.84 -20.57 10.75
C TYR A 306 -5.84 -19.42 10.61
N GLN A 307 -6.30 -18.19 10.41
CA GLN A 307 -5.44 -17.01 10.41
C GLN A 307 -4.79 -16.77 11.78
N LEU A 308 -5.54 -17.00 12.86
CA LEU A 308 -4.99 -16.95 14.21
C LEU A 308 -3.91 -18.01 14.42
N PHE A 309 -4.18 -19.25 14.01
CA PHE A 309 -3.20 -20.33 14.10
C PHE A 309 -1.94 -20.04 13.29
N ASP A 310 -2.08 -19.50 12.08
CA ASP A 310 -0.96 -19.07 11.25
C ASP A 310 -0.12 -18.00 11.95
N MET A 311 -0.74 -16.96 12.51
CA MET A 311 -0.03 -15.91 13.23
C MET A 311 0.69 -16.45 14.48
N LEU A 312 0.07 -17.35 15.24
CA LEU A 312 0.70 -17.99 16.39
C LEU A 312 1.92 -18.82 16.00
N ASN A 313 1.87 -19.54 14.88
CA ASN A 313 3.03 -20.26 14.35
C ASN A 313 4.14 -19.32 13.88
N ILE A 314 3.76 -18.22 13.22
CA ILE A 314 4.72 -17.18 12.80
C ILE A 314 5.43 -16.61 14.03
N PHE A 315 4.69 -16.25 15.08
CA PHE A 315 5.24 -15.73 16.33
C PHE A 315 6.09 -16.76 17.07
N LYS A 316 5.68 -18.04 17.07
CA LYS A 316 6.49 -19.14 17.59
C LYS A 316 7.86 -19.18 16.92
N ASN A 317 7.88 -19.14 15.58
CA ASN A 317 9.11 -19.20 14.79
C ASN A 317 9.95 -17.91 14.93
N ALA A 318 9.31 -16.78 15.24
CA ALA A 318 9.97 -15.51 15.51
C ALA A 318 10.51 -15.38 16.96
N GLY A 319 10.41 -16.43 17.78
CA GLY A 319 11.01 -16.48 19.12
C GLY A 319 10.07 -16.26 20.30
N LEU A 320 8.74 -16.15 20.06
CA LEU A 320 7.72 -15.99 21.11
C LEU A 320 7.08 -17.32 21.52
N GLU A 321 7.85 -18.42 21.51
CA GLU A 321 7.32 -19.78 21.73
C GLU A 321 6.64 -19.92 23.10
N THR A 322 7.18 -19.30 24.14
CA THR A 322 6.65 -19.37 25.51
C THR A 322 5.29 -18.71 25.65
N GLU A 323 5.07 -17.61 24.96
CA GLU A 323 3.87 -16.78 24.98
C GLU A 323 2.75 -17.43 24.16
N VAL A 324 3.09 -18.02 23.00
CA VAL A 324 2.11 -18.57 22.06
C VAL A 324 1.70 -20.01 22.37
N SER A 325 2.56 -20.81 23.01
CA SER A 325 2.31 -22.24 23.25
C SER A 325 0.98 -22.52 23.96
N PRO A 326 0.58 -21.80 25.02
CA PRO A 326 -0.71 -22.02 25.68
C PRO A 326 -1.92 -21.79 24.76
N LEU A 327 -1.82 -20.82 23.83
CA LEU A 327 -2.90 -20.55 22.87
C LEU A 327 -2.94 -21.62 21.77
N LEU A 328 -1.78 -22.07 21.29
CA LEU A 328 -1.69 -23.17 20.33
C LEU A 328 -2.30 -24.46 20.88
N GLU A 329 -2.01 -24.82 22.13
CA GLU A 329 -2.59 -26.00 22.78
C GLU A 329 -4.12 -25.94 22.84
N ILE A 330 -4.70 -24.78 23.16
CA ILE A 330 -6.16 -24.60 23.16
C ILE A 330 -6.72 -24.81 21.75
N LEU A 331 -6.12 -24.18 20.74
CA LEU A 331 -6.59 -24.30 19.35
C LEU A 331 -6.52 -25.73 18.82
N ILE A 332 -5.42 -26.45 19.09
CA ILE A 332 -5.25 -27.84 18.67
C ILE A 332 -6.25 -28.75 19.40
N SER A 333 -6.54 -28.49 20.68
CA SER A 333 -7.54 -29.24 21.42
C SER A 333 -8.97 -29.00 20.90
N ASP A 334 -9.30 -27.75 20.55
CA ASP A 334 -10.63 -27.38 20.06
C ASP A 334 -10.84 -27.80 18.59
N VAL A 335 -9.77 -27.78 17.77
CA VAL A 335 -9.79 -28.16 16.35
C VAL A 335 -8.59 -29.07 16.04
N PRO A 336 -8.71 -30.40 16.25
CA PRO A 336 -7.60 -31.34 16.08
C PRO A 336 -6.97 -31.40 14.67
N GLU A 337 -7.73 -31.00 13.64
CA GLU A 337 -7.29 -30.99 12.23
C GLU A 337 -6.77 -29.62 11.77
N ILE A 338 -6.55 -28.67 12.69
CA ILE A 338 -6.26 -27.26 12.34
C ILE A 338 -5.01 -27.12 11.47
N GLU A 339 -3.94 -27.88 11.77
CA GLU A 339 -2.70 -27.88 11.00
C GLU A 339 -2.91 -28.29 9.54
N GLN A 340 -3.65 -29.38 9.31
CA GLN A 340 -3.96 -29.85 7.97
C GLN A 340 -4.80 -28.81 7.20
N LYS A 341 -5.84 -28.26 7.83
CA LYS A 341 -6.73 -27.28 7.19
C LYS A 341 -6.02 -25.97 6.84
N VAL A 342 -5.08 -25.54 7.69
CA VAL A 342 -4.22 -24.38 7.43
C VAL A 342 -3.31 -24.67 6.23
N SER A 343 -2.69 -25.85 6.18
CA SER A 343 -1.89 -26.26 5.03
C SER A 343 -2.71 -26.31 3.73
N ASP A 344 -3.92 -26.85 3.79
CA ASP A 344 -4.83 -26.90 2.63
C ASP A 344 -5.22 -25.50 2.17
N ARG A 345 -5.45 -24.58 3.11
CA ARG A 345 -5.77 -23.18 2.80
C ARG A 345 -4.60 -22.44 2.15
N LYS A 346 -3.37 -22.66 2.61
CA LYS A 346 -2.17 -22.06 2.00
C LYS A 346 -2.02 -22.44 0.53
N ASN A 347 -2.40 -23.65 0.16
CA ASN A 347 -2.41 -24.09 -1.24
C ASN A 347 -3.47 -23.34 -2.10
N LEU A 348 -4.43 -22.67 -1.46
CA LEU A 348 -5.46 -21.88 -2.11
C LEU A 348 -5.16 -20.37 -2.10
N ASP A 349 -4.14 -19.91 -1.38
CA ASP A 349 -3.87 -18.48 -1.21
C ASP A 349 -3.48 -17.80 -2.53
N SER A 350 -2.83 -18.53 -3.44
CA SER A 350 -2.49 -18.03 -4.78
C SER A 350 -3.72 -17.68 -5.64
N TYR A 351 -4.91 -18.21 -5.31
CA TYR A 351 -6.15 -17.84 -5.99
C TYR A 351 -6.72 -16.50 -5.52
N LEU A 352 -6.23 -15.95 -4.40
CA LEU A 352 -6.65 -14.63 -3.92
C LEU A 352 -5.81 -13.50 -4.52
N GLY A 353 -4.76 -13.84 -5.27
CA GLY A 353 -3.82 -12.90 -5.87
C GLY A 353 -2.37 -13.23 -5.48
N PRO A 354 -1.43 -12.32 -5.77
CA PRO A 354 -0.01 -12.57 -5.56
C PRO A 354 0.33 -12.65 -4.06
N CYS A 355 1.04 -13.71 -3.66
CA CYS A 355 1.52 -13.89 -2.30
C CYS A 355 3.01 -13.56 -2.22
N PRO A 356 3.42 -12.49 -1.51
CA PRO A 356 4.83 -12.20 -1.29
C PRO A 356 5.53 -13.27 -0.47
N PRO A 357 6.83 -13.52 -0.73
CA PRO A 357 7.61 -14.41 0.09
C PRO A 357 7.79 -13.83 1.49
N LEU A 358 7.54 -14.65 2.52
CA LEU A 358 7.86 -14.31 3.90
C LEU A 358 9.33 -14.58 4.17
N THR A 359 10.07 -13.54 4.55
CA THR A 359 11.47 -13.64 4.97
C THR A 359 11.55 -13.72 6.49
N LEU A 360 11.52 -14.95 7.00
CA LEU A 360 11.78 -15.26 8.41
C LEU A 360 13.29 -15.48 8.64
#